data_AF-A0A5D6XN89-F1
#
_entry.id   AF-A0A5D6XN89-F1
#
_cell.length_a   1.000
_cell.length_b   1.000
_cell.length_c   1.000
_cell.angle_alpha   90.00
_cell.angle_beta   90.00
_cell.angle_gamma   90.00
#
_symmetry.space_group_name_H-M   'P 1'
#
loop_
_entity.id
_entity.type
_entity.pdbx_description
1 polymer ?
#
loop_
_entity_poly.entity_id
_entity_poly.type
_entity_poly.pdbx_seq_one_letter_code
_entity_poly.pdbx_strand_id
1 'polypeptide(L)'
;MANFVRRAGIPLTKFDELMRCQTPVDYRSNKLLHTTRYGVRLNIRHQPVPQTTRPCNNASASRRLDILRRNARKELKTMRRMMLDDDIIYFWPEARIGSFGVVDKCGNSSQPTGRTIHDLPYPAGESVNAMTNRDEIQRTSYQYRDAVARVILD
;
A
#
# COMPACT_ATOMS: atom_id res chain seq x y z
N MET A 1 19.08 -7.73 0.50
CA MET A 1 18.34 -6.46 0.57
C MET A 1 18.45 -5.81 1.94
N ALA A 2 18.07 -6.50 3.02
CA ALA A 2 18.13 -5.94 4.38
C ALA A 2 19.53 -5.44 4.79
N ASN A 3 20.60 -6.21 4.51
CA ASN A 3 21.98 -5.75 4.76
C ASN A 3 22.37 -4.47 4.01
N PHE A 4 21.81 -4.23 2.82
CA PHE A 4 22.05 -2.99 2.09
C PHE A 4 21.38 -1.82 2.80
N VAL A 5 20.12 -1.97 3.20
CA VAL A 5 19.39 -0.93 3.96
C VAL A 5 20.10 -0.61 5.26
N ARG A 6 20.49 -1.63 6.03
CA ARG A 6 21.24 -1.48 7.31
C ARG A 6 22.54 -0.69 7.14
N ARG A 7 23.33 -1.02 6.10
CA ARG A 7 24.63 -0.38 5.87
C ARG A 7 24.53 1.00 5.25
N ALA A 8 23.59 1.19 4.34
CA ALA A 8 23.44 2.43 3.60
C ALA A 8 22.67 3.51 4.38
N GLY A 9 21.89 3.11 5.40
CA GLY A 9 21.01 4.04 6.11
C GLY A 9 20.00 4.72 5.17
N ILE A 10 19.63 4.05 4.09
CA ILE A 10 18.81 4.64 3.03
C ILE A 10 17.38 4.88 3.52
N PRO A 11 16.81 6.09 3.38
CA PRO A 11 15.42 6.34 3.73
C PRO A 11 14.46 5.50 2.89
N LEU A 12 13.30 5.16 3.45
CA LEU A 12 12.27 4.33 2.78
C LEU A 12 11.88 4.89 1.40
N THR A 13 11.77 6.21 1.27
CA THR A 13 11.44 6.88 0.00
C THR A 13 12.49 6.63 -1.08
N LYS A 14 13.78 6.73 -0.73
CA LYS A 14 14.90 6.45 -1.64
C LYS A 14 15.04 4.97 -1.97
N PHE A 15 14.71 4.11 -1.01
CA PHE A 15 14.62 2.68 -1.26
C PHE A 15 13.51 2.33 -2.25
N ASP A 16 12.31 2.90 -2.13
CA ASP A 16 11.21 2.67 -3.08
C ASP A 16 11.55 3.15 -4.51
N GLU A 17 12.17 4.34 -4.64
CA GLU A 17 12.69 4.84 -5.92
C GLU A 17 13.67 3.84 -6.57
N LEU A 18 14.65 3.36 -5.78
CA LEU A 18 15.65 2.38 -6.22
C LEU A 18 14.98 1.07 -6.67
N MET A 19 14.05 0.56 -5.88
CA MET A 19 13.37 -0.71 -6.13
C MET A 19 12.46 -0.68 -7.36
N ARG A 20 11.91 0.48 -7.68
CA ARG A 20 11.12 0.67 -8.90
C ARG A 20 11.97 0.92 -10.14
N CYS A 21 13.30 0.95 -9.99
CA CYS A 21 14.23 1.43 -11.01
C CYS A 21 13.83 2.81 -11.54
N GLN A 22 13.24 3.66 -10.69
CA GLN A 22 12.87 5.01 -11.07
C GLN A 22 14.13 5.84 -11.18
N THR A 23 14.47 6.20 -12.41
CA THR A 23 15.53 7.18 -12.68
C THR A 23 14.89 8.53 -12.99
N PRO A 24 15.63 9.65 -12.92
CA PRO A 24 15.12 10.94 -13.38
C PRO A 24 14.61 10.94 -14.83
N VAL A 25 14.99 9.93 -15.63
CA VAL A 25 14.69 9.80 -17.06
C VAL A 25 13.66 8.72 -17.40
N ASP A 26 13.37 7.75 -16.51
CA ASP A 26 12.40 6.66 -16.72
C ASP A 26 11.30 6.71 -15.66
N TYR A 27 10.45 7.72 -15.76
CA TYR A 27 9.25 7.86 -14.95
C TYR A 27 8.04 7.36 -15.77
N ARG A 28 7.67 6.09 -15.58
CA ARG A 28 6.56 5.45 -16.32
C ARG A 28 5.25 6.27 -16.17
N SER A 29 4.77 6.78 -17.30
CA SER A 29 3.64 7.69 -17.39
C SER A 29 2.30 6.96 -17.29
N ASN A 30 1.62 7.03 -16.14
CA ASN A 30 0.21 6.61 -15.99
C ASN A 30 -0.67 7.78 -15.51
N LYS A 31 -1.04 8.65 -16.45
CA LYS A 31 -2.11 9.68 -16.41
C LYS A 31 -2.52 10.24 -15.03
N LEU A 32 -1.64 11.05 -14.43
CA LEU A 32 -1.96 12.22 -13.59
C LEU A 32 -0.61 12.90 -13.30
N LEU A 33 -0.20 13.87 -14.12
CA LEU A 33 1.20 14.33 -14.26
C LEU A 33 1.97 14.59 -12.95
N HIS A 34 1.30 14.96 -11.85
CA HIS A 34 1.90 15.09 -10.52
C HIS A 34 2.00 13.77 -9.75
N THR A 35 0.94 12.95 -9.76
CA THR A 35 0.91 11.62 -9.12
C THR A 35 1.83 10.64 -9.83
N THR A 36 1.94 10.76 -11.15
CA THR A 36 2.90 9.98 -11.94
C THR A 36 4.32 10.40 -11.69
N ARG A 37 4.61 11.67 -11.38
CA ARG A 37 5.97 12.20 -11.22
C ARG A 37 6.51 12.09 -9.79
N TYR A 38 5.63 11.96 -8.80
CA TYR A 38 6.02 11.94 -7.39
C TYR A 38 5.34 10.84 -6.55
N GLY A 39 4.55 9.97 -7.19
CA GLY A 39 3.62 9.08 -6.51
C GLY A 39 2.39 9.82 -5.95
N VAL A 40 1.43 9.07 -5.41
CA VAL A 40 0.37 9.68 -4.58
C VAL A 40 1.03 10.11 -3.27
N ARG A 41 1.26 11.40 -3.11
CA ARG A 41 1.70 11.98 -1.83
C ARG A 41 0.46 12.41 -1.06
N LEU A 42 0.21 11.75 0.05
CA LEU A 42 -0.85 12.10 0.99
C LEU A 42 -0.19 12.79 2.18
N ASN A 43 -0.68 13.97 2.56
CA ASN A 43 -0.31 14.49 3.86
C ASN A 43 -1.01 13.67 4.94
N ILE A 44 -0.25 13.39 5.99
CA ILE A 44 -0.76 12.78 7.20
C ILE A 44 -1.02 13.89 8.22
N ARG A 45 -2.11 13.76 8.98
CA ARG A 45 -2.58 14.78 9.93
C ARG A 45 -1.63 14.97 11.12
N HIS A 46 -0.83 13.95 11.43
CA HIS A 46 0.18 13.99 12.50
C HIS A 46 1.26 12.94 12.22
N GLN A 47 2.46 13.17 12.74
CA GLN A 47 3.55 12.21 12.66
C GLN A 47 3.18 10.93 13.42
N PRO A 48 3.35 9.75 12.82
CA PRO A 48 3.10 8.49 13.50
C PRO A 48 4.08 8.26 14.64
N VAL A 49 3.59 7.72 15.75
CA VAL A 49 4.45 7.11 16.77
C VAL A 49 5.13 5.87 16.16
N PRO A 50 6.46 5.72 16.28
CA PRO A 50 7.16 4.53 15.81
C PRO A 50 6.54 3.25 16.38
N GLN A 51 6.28 2.27 15.52
CA GLN A 51 5.75 0.98 15.94
C GLN A 51 6.90 0.00 16.12
N THR A 52 6.93 -0.69 17.27
CA THR A 52 7.87 -1.78 17.54
C THR A 52 7.18 -3.13 17.66
N THR A 53 5.85 -3.13 17.76
CA THR A 53 5.05 -4.33 17.92
C THR A 53 3.92 -4.37 16.89
N ARG A 54 3.57 -5.59 16.48
CA ARG A 54 2.44 -5.80 15.57
C ARG A 54 1.13 -5.55 16.32
N PRO A 55 0.21 -4.75 15.76
CA PRO A 55 -1.12 -4.60 16.34
C PRO A 55 -1.84 -5.95 16.44
N CYS A 56 -2.53 -6.19 17.57
CA CYS A 56 -3.30 -7.40 17.80
C CYS A 56 -4.63 -7.33 17.03
N ASN A 57 -4.61 -7.67 15.74
CA ASN A 57 -5.82 -7.75 14.92
C ASN A 57 -5.78 -8.90 13.89
N ASN A 58 -6.98 -9.38 13.57
CA ASN A 58 -7.31 -10.35 12.51
C ASN A 58 -6.64 -11.73 12.63
N ALA A 59 -7.27 -12.62 13.40
CA ALA A 59 -6.92 -14.04 13.42
C ALA A 59 -7.28 -14.79 12.12
N SER A 60 -8.03 -14.17 11.19
CA SER A 60 -8.50 -14.83 9.96
C SER A 60 -7.35 -15.21 9.02
N ALA A 61 -6.32 -14.37 8.92
CA ALA A 61 -5.13 -14.70 8.14
C ALA A 61 -4.32 -15.83 8.77
N SER A 62 -4.19 -15.86 10.10
CA SER A 62 -3.54 -16.95 10.83
C SER A 62 -4.30 -18.28 10.70
N ARG A 63 -5.64 -18.23 10.61
CA ARG A 63 -6.48 -19.41 10.35
C ARG A 63 -6.39 -19.92 8.91
N ARG A 64 -5.88 -19.12 7.97
CA ARG A 64 -5.83 -19.41 6.52
C ARG A 64 -4.46 -19.10 5.92
N LEU A 65 -3.41 -19.54 6.61
CA LEU A 65 -2.01 -19.25 6.26
C LEU A 65 -1.62 -19.79 4.87
N ASP A 66 -2.20 -20.89 4.43
CA ASP A 66 -1.98 -21.48 3.11
C ASP A 66 -2.40 -20.50 1.99
N ILE A 67 -3.56 -19.87 2.13
CA ILE A 67 -4.07 -18.87 1.19
C ILE A 67 -3.25 -17.58 1.27
N LEU A 68 -2.94 -17.11 2.48
CA LEU A 68 -2.09 -15.93 2.67
C LEU A 68 -0.74 -16.13 1.98
N ARG A 69 -0.06 -17.25 2.23
CA ARG A 69 1.25 -17.59 1.62
C ARG A 69 1.14 -17.68 0.11
N ARG A 70 0.09 -18.31 -0.42
CA ARG A 70 -0.14 -18.42 -1.86
C ARG A 70 -0.32 -17.05 -2.52
N ASN A 71 -1.12 -16.17 -1.92
CA ASN A 71 -1.36 -14.82 -2.43
C ASN A 71 -0.12 -13.93 -2.31
N ALA A 72 0.56 -13.95 -1.16
CA ALA A 72 1.80 -13.22 -0.95
C ALA A 72 2.88 -13.63 -1.97
N ARG A 73 3.06 -14.94 -2.21
CA ARG A 73 3.99 -15.43 -3.25
C ARG A 73 3.64 -14.91 -4.64
N LYS A 74 2.35 -14.81 -5.00
CA LYS A 74 1.93 -14.23 -6.27
C LYS A 74 2.30 -12.76 -6.36
N GLU A 75 2.03 -11.99 -5.30
CA GLU A 75 2.35 -10.55 -5.27
C GLU A 75 3.86 -10.28 -5.29
N LEU A 76 4.66 -11.10 -4.58
CA LEU A 76 6.12 -11.07 -4.63
C LEU A 76 6.63 -11.34 -6.05
N LYS A 77 6.13 -12.39 -6.71
CA LYS A 77 6.50 -12.70 -8.11
C LYS A 77 6.19 -11.56 -9.08
N THR A 78 5.13 -10.80 -8.83
CA THR A 78 4.74 -9.64 -9.64
C THR A 78 5.41 -8.33 -9.21
N MET A 79 6.38 -8.37 -8.28
CA MET A 79 7.03 -7.19 -7.70
C MET A 79 6.05 -6.17 -7.10
N ARG A 80 4.86 -6.61 -6.67
CA ARG A 80 3.87 -5.76 -6.01
C ARG A 80 4.10 -5.64 -4.51
N ARG A 81 4.87 -6.57 -3.95
CA ARG A 81 5.28 -6.60 -2.54
C ARG A 81 6.73 -7.04 -2.45
N MET A 82 7.34 -6.75 -1.31
CA MET A 82 8.69 -7.20 -0.97
C MET A 82 8.66 -7.93 0.37
N MET A 83 9.60 -8.85 0.55
CA MET A 83 9.86 -9.48 1.84
C MET A 83 11.09 -8.80 2.44
N LEU A 84 10.92 -8.29 3.66
CA LEU A 84 11.93 -7.55 4.40
C LEU A 84 12.09 -8.21 5.77
N ASP A 85 13.27 -8.07 6.35
CA ASP A 85 13.51 -8.47 7.73
C ASP A 85 12.74 -7.52 8.67
N ASP A 86 12.28 -8.03 9.80
CA ASP A 86 11.43 -7.28 10.74
C ASP A 86 12.18 -6.11 11.39
N ASP A 87 13.46 -6.27 11.65
CA ASP A 87 14.36 -5.24 12.17
C ASP A 87 14.49 -4.01 11.27
N ILE A 88 14.05 -4.07 10.01
CA ILE A 88 14.04 -2.92 9.11
C ILE A 88 13.18 -1.76 9.65
N ILE A 89 12.21 -2.08 10.52
CA ILE A 89 11.34 -1.08 11.14
C ILE A 89 12.12 -0.09 12.03
N TYR A 90 13.27 -0.50 12.58
CA TYR A 90 14.12 0.39 13.37
C TYR A 90 14.88 1.40 12.49
N PHE A 91 15.01 1.13 11.20
CA PHE A 91 15.69 2.02 10.25
C PHE A 91 14.71 2.94 9.51
N TRP A 92 13.43 2.56 9.42
CA TRP A 92 12.39 3.31 8.74
C TRP A 92 11.28 3.69 9.72
N PRO A 93 11.41 4.80 10.47
CA PRO A 93 10.40 5.24 11.43
C PRO A 93 9.05 5.57 10.75
N GLU A 94 9.04 5.77 9.44
CA GLU A 94 7.82 5.97 8.65
C GLU A 94 7.07 4.67 8.33
N ALA A 95 7.72 3.51 8.49
CA ALA A 95 7.10 2.21 8.25
C ALA A 95 6.01 1.92 9.29
N ARG A 96 4.88 1.37 8.82
CA ARG A 96 3.74 1.01 9.66
C ARG A 96 3.47 -0.48 9.56
N ILE A 97 3.27 -1.14 10.70
CA ILE A 97 2.88 -2.55 10.77
C ILE A 97 1.36 -2.63 10.68
N GLY A 98 0.86 -3.17 9.56
CA GLY A 98 -0.54 -3.55 9.41
C GLY A 98 -0.74 -5.07 9.56
N SER A 99 -1.96 -5.49 9.91
CA SER A 99 -2.30 -6.91 9.82
C SER A 99 -2.88 -7.29 8.46
N PHE A 100 -2.89 -8.61 8.25
CA PHE A 100 -3.60 -9.24 7.16
C PHE A 100 -4.90 -9.86 7.65
N GLY A 101 -5.93 -9.75 6.82
CA GLY A 101 -7.09 -10.62 6.86
C GLY A 101 -7.15 -11.51 5.62
N VAL A 102 -7.92 -12.59 5.70
CA VAL A 102 -8.30 -13.38 4.52
C VAL A 102 -9.81 -13.49 4.49
N VAL A 103 -10.42 -13.06 3.39
CA VAL A 103 -11.88 -13.09 3.16
C VAL A 103 -12.16 -14.01 1.99
N ASP A 104 -13.26 -14.75 2.03
CA ASP A 104 -13.66 -15.64 0.94
C ASP A 104 -13.96 -14.87 -0.34
N LYS A 105 -13.63 -15.49 -1.47
CA LYS A 105 -14.12 -15.02 -2.76
C LYS A 105 -15.56 -15.50 -2.92
N CYS A 106 -16.46 -14.59 -3.24
CA CYS A 106 -17.80 -14.98 -3.68
C CYS A 106 -17.68 -15.72 -5.03
N GLY A 107 -18.09 -16.99 -5.08
CA GLY A 107 -18.06 -17.83 -6.28
C GLY A 107 -17.81 -19.31 -5.95
N ASN A 108 -18.55 -20.21 -6.60
CA ASN A 108 -18.51 -21.67 -6.42
C ASN A 108 -17.20 -22.30 -6.90
N SER A 109 -16.09 -22.05 -6.22
CA SER A 109 -14.88 -22.86 -6.39
C SER A 109 -14.90 -24.01 -5.37
N SER A 110 -14.76 -25.24 -5.87
CA SER A 110 -14.60 -26.46 -5.07
C SER A 110 -13.36 -26.47 -4.17
N GLN A 111 -12.48 -25.47 -4.30
CA GLN A 111 -11.36 -25.21 -3.38
C GLN A 111 -11.63 -23.94 -2.55
N PRO A 112 -11.25 -23.90 -1.27
CA PRO A 112 -11.32 -22.68 -0.48
C PRO A 112 -10.41 -21.61 -1.11
N THR A 113 -11.02 -20.59 -1.70
CA THR A 113 -10.31 -19.44 -2.26
C THR A 113 -10.59 -18.19 -1.45
N GLY A 114 -9.57 -17.35 -1.26
CA GLY A 114 -9.70 -16.12 -0.48
C GLY A 114 -8.87 -14.98 -1.04
N ARG A 115 -9.29 -13.76 -0.74
CA ARG A 115 -8.52 -12.54 -0.96
C ARG A 115 -7.80 -12.18 0.33
N THR A 116 -6.49 -11.92 0.21
CA THR A 116 -5.73 -11.28 1.28
C THR A 116 -6.11 -9.80 1.32
N ILE A 117 -6.52 -9.30 2.48
CA ILE A 117 -6.84 -7.90 2.72
C ILE A 117 -5.87 -7.30 3.74
N HIS A 118 -5.61 -6.00 3.61
CA HIS A 118 -4.88 -5.23 4.61
C HIS A 118 -5.88 -4.51 5.51
N ASP A 119 -5.66 -4.58 6.81
CA ASP A 119 -6.50 -3.86 7.77
C ASP A 119 -5.98 -2.44 8.01
N LEU A 120 -6.19 -1.59 7.00
CA LEU A 120 -5.82 -0.18 7.01
C LEU A 120 -6.56 0.71 8.03
N PRO A 121 -7.77 0.37 8.54
CA PRO A 121 -8.44 1.18 9.57
C PRO A 121 -8.01 0.87 11.01
N TYR A 122 -7.17 -0.14 11.26
CA TYR A 122 -6.71 -0.51 12.60
C TYR A 122 -5.23 -0.17 12.86
N PRO A 123 -4.83 0.18 14.09
CA PRO A 123 -5.69 0.46 15.26
C PRO A 123 -6.43 1.80 15.11
N ALA A 124 -7.62 1.91 15.70
CA ALA A 124 -8.39 3.15 15.63
C ALA A 124 -7.57 4.33 16.19
N GLY A 125 -7.62 5.48 15.52
CA GLY A 125 -6.85 6.68 15.88
C GLY A 125 -5.44 6.72 15.29
N GLU A 126 -4.71 5.60 15.26
CA GLU A 126 -3.32 5.54 14.76
C GLU A 126 -3.14 4.78 13.43
N SER A 127 -4.25 4.30 12.86
CA SER A 127 -4.23 3.57 11.59
C SER A 127 -3.89 4.49 10.41
N VAL A 128 -3.43 3.87 9.32
CA VAL A 128 -3.15 4.59 8.06
C VAL A 128 -4.37 5.41 7.63
N ASN A 129 -5.57 4.84 7.74
CA ASN A 129 -6.81 5.54 7.37
C ASN A 129 -7.22 6.67 8.33
N ALA A 130 -6.84 6.60 9.60
CA ALA A 130 -7.10 7.65 10.59
C ALA A 130 -6.11 8.83 10.43
N MET A 131 -4.87 8.51 10.08
CA MET A 131 -3.81 9.50 9.88
C MET A 131 -3.91 10.22 8.53
N THR A 132 -4.43 9.58 7.50
CA THR A 132 -4.52 10.17 6.16
C THR A 132 -5.40 11.43 6.18
N ASN A 133 -4.86 12.57 5.71
CA ASN A 133 -5.66 13.78 5.55
C ASN A 133 -6.62 13.63 4.35
N ARG A 134 -7.88 13.29 4.65
CA ARG A 134 -8.89 13.06 3.61
C ARG A 134 -9.36 14.35 2.94
N ASP A 135 -9.15 15.49 3.58
CA ASP A 135 -9.60 16.79 3.08
C ASP A 135 -8.77 17.24 1.86
N GLU A 136 -7.56 16.71 1.71
CA GLU A 136 -6.68 16.96 0.55
C GLU A 136 -6.88 15.98 -0.59
N ILE A 137 -7.62 14.89 -0.37
CA ILE A 137 -7.92 13.94 -1.44
C ILE A 137 -8.88 14.65 -2.39
N GLN A 138 -8.40 14.99 -3.59
CA GLN A 138 -9.23 15.58 -4.63
C GLN A 138 -10.48 14.72 -4.83
N ARG A 139 -11.64 15.28 -4.49
CA ARG A 139 -12.92 14.65 -4.77
C ARG A 139 -13.15 14.74 -6.26
N THR A 140 -13.08 13.60 -6.93
CA THR A 140 -13.54 13.51 -8.32
C THR A 140 -15.05 13.66 -8.31
N SER A 141 -15.56 14.64 -9.04
CA SER A 141 -16.98 14.69 -9.37
C SER A 141 -17.22 13.75 -10.54
N TYR A 142 -18.14 12.82 -10.35
CA TYR A 142 -18.60 11.99 -11.47
C TYR A 142 -19.60 12.81 -12.29
N GLN A 143 -19.20 13.22 -13.48
CA GLN A 143 -20.13 13.76 -14.47
C GLN A 143 -20.62 12.63 -15.37
N TYR A 144 -21.93 12.56 -15.57
CA TYR A 144 -22.53 11.60 -16.48
C TYR A 144 -22.06 11.87 -17.92
N ARG A 145 -21.84 10.80 -18.68
CA ARG A 145 -21.17 10.82 -20.00
C ARG A 145 -21.73 11.86 -20.98
N ASP A 146 -23.05 12.07 -20.95
CA ASP A 146 -23.74 12.96 -21.89
C ASP A 146 -23.50 14.45 -21.57
N ALA A 147 -23.14 14.79 -20.33
CA ALA A 147 -22.78 16.14 -19.94
C ALA A 147 -21.39 16.53 -20.48
N VAL A 148 -20.47 15.58 -20.53
CA VAL A 148 -19.10 15.80 -21.05
C VAL A 148 -19.10 15.90 -22.57
N ALA A 149 -19.91 15.09 -23.26
CA ALA A 149 -20.01 15.11 -24.72
C ALA A 149 -20.52 16.45 -25.27
N ARG A 150 -21.41 17.13 -24.53
CA ARG A 150 -21.95 18.45 -24.93
C ARG A 150 -20.91 19.57 -24.94
N VAL A 151 -19.89 19.50 -24.09
CA VAL A 151 -18.83 20.53 -23.98
C VAL A 151 -17.74 20.38 -25.05
N ILE A 152 -17.62 19.19 -25.68
CA ILE A 152 -16.59 18.91 -26.69
C ILE A 152 -17.06 19.29 -28.10
N LEU A 153 -18.36 19.47 -28.30
CA LEU A 153 -18.98 19.71 -29.61
C LEU A 153 -19.40 21.17 -29.84
N ASP A 154 -19.16 22.05 -28.87
CA ASP A 154 -19.18 23.52 -29.02
C ASP A 154 -17.73 24.03 -29.15
#